data_AF-A0A7K2E3C2-F1
#
_entry.id   AF-A0A7K2E3C2-F1
#
_cell.length_a   1.000
_cell.length_b   1.000
_cell.length_c   1.000
_cell.angle_alpha   90.00
_cell.angle_beta   90.00
_cell.angle_gamma   90.00
#
_symmetry.space_group_name_H-M   'P 1'
#
loop_
_entity.id
_entity.type
_entity.pdbx_description
1 polymer ?
#
loop_
_entity_poly.entity_id
_entity_poly.type
_entity_poly.pdbx_seq_one_letter_code
_entity_poly.pdbx_strand_id
1 'polypeptide(L)'
;MTEVIPGTDRATGESLLDRDRRRLWHPYAPMPAVVDPIVVTSARGVRLTLSDGTEVIDGMSSWWAAIHGYRHPVLDEAVRSQLGDMAHVMFGGVTHHPAVELAETLVDIAPAGLEHVFLADSGSVSVEVAIKMALQYARGVGRSERTRLLTVRGGYHGDTLGCMSVCDPVNGMHSMFTGMLPEQIFAPVPSPNFGEKFDDSHVAEFADLLAARSAEIAAVIIEPVVQGAGGMRFYSSDYLRAVRRLCDEHEVPLIADEIATGFGRSGELFGCDHADVSPDIMCAGKALTGGYLTMAAAFRASPVHHAALRIERGRHPNRGFGHG
;
A
#
# COMPACT_ATOMS: atom_id res chain seq x y z
N MET A 1 49.02 -11.96 -13.50
CA MET A 1 47.93 -10.96 -13.59
C MET A 1 46.94 -11.33 -12.50
N THR A 2 46.91 -10.56 -11.43
CA THR A 2 46.06 -10.80 -10.27
C THR A 2 44.61 -10.65 -10.69
N GLU A 3 43.80 -11.70 -10.55
CA GLU A 3 42.36 -11.66 -10.77
C GLU A 3 41.74 -10.58 -9.88
N VAL A 4 41.04 -9.64 -10.51
CA VAL A 4 40.30 -8.60 -9.81
C VAL A 4 39.04 -9.24 -9.26
N ILE A 5 38.97 -9.43 -7.94
CA ILE A 5 37.75 -9.89 -7.27
C ILE A 5 36.67 -8.79 -7.46
N PRO A 6 35.50 -9.10 -8.05
CA PRO A 6 34.41 -8.15 -8.15
C PRO A 6 34.00 -7.63 -6.77
N GLY A 7 33.98 -6.31 -6.58
CA GLY A 7 33.50 -5.67 -5.34
C GLY A 7 34.56 -5.09 -4.40
N THR A 8 35.85 -5.32 -4.63
CA THR A 8 36.93 -4.71 -3.83
C THR A 8 37.19 -3.27 -4.24
N ASP A 9 37.22 -2.34 -3.27
CA ASP A 9 37.64 -0.96 -3.55
C ASP A 9 39.15 -0.93 -3.83
N ARG A 10 39.51 -0.48 -5.03
CA ARG A 10 40.91 -0.45 -5.51
C ARG A 10 41.80 0.54 -4.75
N ALA A 11 41.22 1.55 -4.09
CA ALA A 11 41.99 2.54 -3.35
C ALA A 11 42.29 2.13 -1.90
N THR A 12 41.40 1.34 -1.29
CA THR A 12 41.45 1.01 0.14
C THR A 12 41.66 -0.48 0.45
N GLY A 13 41.43 -1.36 -0.54
CA GLY A 13 41.48 -2.82 -0.35
C GLY A 13 40.29 -3.39 0.41
N GLU A 14 39.30 -2.58 0.77
CA GLU A 14 38.13 -3.01 1.53
C GLU A 14 37.16 -3.85 0.66
N SER A 15 36.56 -4.86 1.30
CA SER A 15 35.51 -5.66 0.68
C SER A 15 34.20 -4.86 0.52
N LEU A 16 33.31 -5.32 -0.36
CA LEU A 16 31.98 -4.73 -0.50
C LEU A 16 31.19 -4.74 0.83
N LEU A 17 31.28 -5.82 1.59
CA LEU A 17 30.60 -5.98 2.88
C LEU A 17 31.13 -5.03 3.96
N ASP A 18 32.44 -4.77 3.98
CA ASP A 18 33.02 -3.78 4.90
C ASP A 18 32.51 -2.38 4.62
N ARG A 19 32.39 -2.03 3.33
CA ARG A 19 31.85 -0.75 2.89
C ARG A 19 30.37 -0.61 3.19
N ASP A 20 29.59 -1.68 2.97
CA ASP A 20 28.17 -1.79 3.29
C ASP A 20 27.94 -1.54 4.79
N ARG A 21 28.54 -2.37 5.64
CA ARG A 21 28.39 -2.30 7.11
C ARG A 21 28.72 -0.92 7.70
N ARG A 22 29.66 -0.20 7.08
CA ARG A 22 30.09 1.12 7.54
C ARG A 22 29.17 2.26 7.10
N ARG A 23 28.44 2.10 6.00
CA ARG A 23 27.79 3.23 5.31
C ARG A 23 26.29 3.05 5.12
N LEU A 24 25.80 1.82 5.02
CA LEU A 24 24.40 1.53 4.74
C LEU A 24 23.68 1.11 6.01
N TRP A 25 22.63 1.87 6.34
CA TRP A 25 21.65 1.46 7.34
C TRP A 25 20.51 0.76 6.61
N HIS A 26 20.50 -0.56 6.72
CA HIS A 26 19.49 -1.39 6.06
C HIS A 26 18.12 -1.28 6.75
N PRO A 27 17.02 -1.28 5.97
CA PRO A 27 15.68 -1.33 6.53
C PRO A 27 15.48 -2.65 7.28
N TYR A 28 14.76 -2.60 8.41
CA TYR A 28 14.46 -3.78 9.25
C TYR A 28 15.69 -4.55 9.76
N ALA A 29 16.86 -3.90 9.84
CA ALA A 29 18.08 -4.48 10.39
C ALA A 29 18.56 -3.73 11.65
N PRO A 30 19.17 -4.43 12.63
CA PRO A 30 19.78 -3.78 13.78
C PRO A 30 20.98 -2.91 13.37
N MET A 31 21.27 -1.87 14.16
CA MET A 31 22.50 -1.10 14.08
C MET A 31 23.29 -1.25 15.40
N PRO A 32 24.55 -1.73 15.37
CA PRO A 32 25.29 -2.21 14.18
C PRO A 32 24.71 -3.51 13.62
N ALA A 33 24.95 -3.77 12.33
CA ALA A 33 24.53 -5.00 11.68
C ALA A 33 25.16 -6.22 12.38
N VAL A 34 24.33 -7.22 12.68
CA VAL A 34 24.75 -8.46 13.36
C VAL A 34 24.90 -9.66 12.42
N VAL A 35 24.46 -9.50 11.16
CA VAL A 35 24.57 -10.50 10.09
C VAL A 35 25.02 -9.78 8.82
N ASP A 36 25.93 -10.39 8.08
CA ASP A 36 26.35 -9.87 6.77
C ASP A 36 25.22 -10.05 5.76
N PRO A 37 24.89 -9.02 4.95
CA PRO A 37 23.91 -9.17 3.89
C PRO A 37 24.40 -10.14 2.81
N ILE A 38 23.44 -10.79 2.16
CA ILE A 38 23.74 -11.67 1.02
C ILE A 38 24.04 -10.80 -0.20
N VAL A 39 25.22 -10.98 -0.79
CA VAL A 39 25.63 -10.22 -1.98
C VAL A 39 25.03 -10.85 -3.24
N VAL A 40 24.09 -10.13 -3.86
CA VAL A 40 23.49 -10.48 -5.15
C VAL A 40 24.22 -9.75 -6.28
N THR A 41 24.63 -10.47 -7.32
CA THR A 41 25.35 -9.91 -8.48
C THR A 41 24.51 -9.78 -9.73
N SER A 42 23.47 -10.61 -9.88
CA SER A 42 22.51 -10.49 -10.97
C SER A 42 21.17 -11.14 -10.61
N ALA A 43 20.13 -10.82 -11.38
CA ALA A 43 18.80 -11.40 -11.20
C ALA A 43 18.13 -11.61 -12.57
N ARG A 44 17.47 -12.75 -12.77
CA ARG A 44 16.77 -13.10 -14.03
C ARG A 44 15.61 -14.06 -13.76
N GLY A 45 14.43 -13.77 -14.32
CA GLY A 45 13.23 -14.56 -14.04
C GLY A 45 12.95 -14.54 -12.54
N VAL A 46 12.91 -15.70 -11.90
CA VAL A 46 12.72 -15.81 -10.44
C VAL A 46 14.03 -16.06 -9.67
N ARG A 47 15.19 -15.96 -10.33
CA ARG A 47 16.49 -16.35 -9.75
C ARG A 47 17.36 -15.15 -9.45
N LEU A 48 18.08 -15.24 -8.34
CA LEU A 48 19.18 -14.36 -7.95
C LEU A 48 20.48 -15.13 -8.05
N THR A 49 21.50 -14.54 -8.68
CA THR A 49 22.87 -15.05 -8.67
C THR A 49 23.66 -14.34 -7.56
N LEU A 50 24.24 -15.12 -6.66
CA LEU A 50 25.04 -14.62 -5.55
C LEU A 50 26.49 -14.36 -5.98
N SER A 51 27.29 -13.72 -5.13
CA SER A 51 28.69 -13.40 -5.45
C SER A 51 29.62 -14.60 -5.62
N ASP A 52 29.26 -15.76 -5.06
CA ASP A 52 29.99 -17.02 -5.24
C ASP A 52 29.52 -17.82 -6.47
N GLY A 53 28.57 -17.27 -7.24
CA GLY A 53 27.96 -17.93 -8.40
C GLY A 53 26.76 -18.82 -8.08
N THR A 54 26.40 -19.01 -6.80
CA THR A 54 25.21 -19.76 -6.41
C THR A 54 23.95 -19.09 -6.95
N GLU A 55 23.03 -19.88 -7.51
CA GLU A 55 21.70 -19.39 -7.90
C GLU A 55 20.64 -19.81 -6.89
N VAL A 56 19.87 -18.84 -6.40
CA VAL A 56 18.74 -19.07 -5.49
C VAL A 56 17.44 -18.59 -6.14
N ILE A 57 16.32 -19.21 -5.76
CA ILE A 57 14.99 -18.72 -6.14
C ILE A 57 14.60 -17.64 -5.14
N ASP A 58 14.17 -16.47 -5.62
CA ASP A 58 13.53 -15.48 -4.78
C ASP A 58 12.09 -15.89 -4.48
N GLY A 59 11.91 -16.53 -3.33
CA GLY A 59 10.60 -16.96 -2.84
C GLY A 59 9.70 -15.81 -2.37
N MET A 60 10.22 -14.58 -2.26
CA MET A 60 9.48 -13.42 -1.77
C MET A 60 9.16 -12.40 -2.88
N SER A 61 9.70 -12.55 -4.08
CA SER A 61 9.53 -11.62 -5.20
C SER A 61 9.87 -10.16 -4.83
N SER A 62 11.02 -9.93 -4.18
CA SER A 62 11.48 -8.63 -3.69
C SER A 62 10.41 -7.91 -2.87
N TRP A 63 9.97 -8.54 -1.77
CA TRP A 63 8.81 -8.07 -0.98
C TRP A 63 7.56 -7.86 -1.84
N TRP A 64 7.20 -8.90 -2.60
CA TRP A 64 5.98 -9.01 -3.39
C TRP A 64 5.85 -8.00 -4.55
N ALA A 65 6.95 -7.34 -4.93
CA ALA A 65 6.96 -6.35 -6.02
C ALA A 65 7.30 -6.96 -7.40
N ALA A 66 8.24 -7.90 -7.47
CA ALA A 66 8.76 -8.46 -8.72
C ALA A 66 7.82 -9.50 -9.36
N ILE A 67 6.56 -9.13 -9.64
CA ILE A 67 5.49 -10.05 -10.08
C ILE A 67 5.77 -10.77 -11.40
N HIS A 68 6.49 -10.12 -12.33
CA HIS A 68 6.87 -10.69 -13.62
C HIS A 68 8.29 -11.29 -13.62
N GLY A 69 8.93 -11.34 -12.45
CA GLY A 69 10.34 -11.67 -12.32
C GLY A 69 11.29 -10.58 -12.83
N TYR A 70 12.57 -10.81 -12.65
CA TYR A 70 13.65 -9.89 -12.99
C TYR A 70 14.02 -9.96 -14.47
N ARG A 71 14.49 -8.84 -15.02
CA ARG A 71 14.93 -8.71 -16.43
C ARG A 71 13.82 -9.07 -17.43
N HIS A 72 12.58 -8.69 -17.12
CA HIS A 72 11.45 -8.86 -18.00
C HIS A 72 11.63 -7.96 -19.24
N PRO A 73 11.72 -8.52 -20.47
CA PRO A 73 12.16 -7.79 -21.65
C PRO A 73 11.28 -6.58 -21.99
N VAL A 74 9.96 -6.67 -21.74
CA VAL A 74 9.02 -5.57 -21.97
C VAL A 74 9.27 -4.40 -21.01
N LEU A 75 9.54 -4.69 -19.73
CA LEU A 75 9.75 -3.65 -18.70
C LEU A 75 11.14 -3.00 -18.88
N ASP A 76 12.14 -3.82 -19.18
CA ASP A 76 13.48 -3.40 -19.55
C ASP A 76 13.46 -2.41 -20.74
N GLU A 77 12.68 -2.69 -21.78
CA GLU A 77 12.55 -1.82 -22.94
C GLU A 77 11.76 -0.54 -22.62
N ALA A 78 10.64 -0.65 -21.89
CA ALA A 78 9.84 0.51 -21.50
C ALA A 78 10.66 1.55 -20.73
N VAL A 79 11.50 1.12 -19.77
CA VAL A 79 12.39 2.03 -19.03
C VAL A 79 13.44 2.66 -19.95
N ARG A 80 14.07 1.89 -20.84
CA ARG A 80 15.09 2.43 -21.77
C ARG A 80 14.49 3.43 -22.76
N SER A 81 13.32 3.13 -23.30
CA SER A 81 12.61 4.01 -24.21
C SER A 81 12.25 5.33 -23.53
N GLN A 82 11.65 5.27 -22.33
CA GLN A 82 11.26 6.47 -21.60
C GLN A 82 12.45 7.39 -21.29
N LEU A 83 13.62 6.81 -20.95
CA LEU A 83 14.85 7.57 -20.71
C LEU A 83 15.38 8.30 -21.96
N GLY A 84 15.02 7.84 -23.16
CA GLY A 84 15.34 8.53 -24.41
C GLY A 84 14.60 9.86 -24.57
N ASP A 85 13.37 9.94 -24.03
CA ASP A 85 12.54 11.14 -24.08
C ASP A 85 12.81 12.05 -22.88
N MET A 86 12.65 11.53 -21.66
CA MET A 86 12.86 12.27 -20.42
C MET A 86 12.96 11.35 -19.20
N ALA A 87 13.80 11.74 -18.24
CA ALA A 87 13.93 11.05 -16.95
C ALA A 87 12.85 11.46 -15.93
N HIS A 88 12.53 12.75 -15.86
CA HIS A 88 11.54 13.29 -14.92
C HIS A 88 11.09 14.69 -15.34
N VAL A 89 9.80 14.99 -15.15
CA VAL A 89 9.24 16.34 -15.19
C VAL A 89 8.29 16.51 -14.00
N MET A 90 8.26 17.70 -13.41
CA MET A 90 7.37 17.98 -12.28
C MET A 90 5.91 17.84 -12.70
N PHE A 91 5.06 17.24 -11.87
CA PHE A 91 3.62 17.07 -12.16
C PHE A 91 2.77 18.30 -11.76
N GLY A 92 3.40 19.31 -11.15
CA GLY A 92 2.76 20.56 -10.75
C GLY A 92 2.49 21.48 -11.94
N GLY A 93 1.31 21.36 -12.55
CA GLY A 93 0.91 22.19 -13.69
C GLY A 93 1.50 21.77 -15.04
N VAL A 94 2.14 20.60 -15.09
CA VAL A 94 2.66 19.96 -16.29
C VAL A 94 2.22 18.49 -16.27
N THR A 95 2.02 17.91 -17.45
CA THR A 95 1.63 16.51 -17.63
C THR A 95 2.44 15.86 -18.74
N HIS A 96 2.34 14.55 -18.86
CA HIS A 96 2.98 13.76 -19.91
C HIS A 96 2.18 12.50 -20.20
N HIS A 97 2.34 11.98 -21.42
CA HIS A 97 1.59 10.85 -21.94
C HIS A 97 1.62 9.61 -21.03
N PRO A 98 2.78 9.14 -20.52
CA PRO A 98 2.82 7.96 -19.65
C PRO A 98 1.97 8.08 -18.37
N ALA A 99 1.86 9.26 -17.78
CA ALA A 99 1.05 9.44 -16.57
C ALA A 99 -0.45 9.39 -16.87
N VAL A 100 -0.87 9.92 -18.02
CA VAL A 100 -2.28 9.89 -18.45
C VAL A 100 -2.68 8.45 -18.80
N GLU A 101 -1.90 7.76 -19.64
CA GLU A 101 -2.18 6.37 -20.01
C GLU A 101 -2.19 5.43 -18.80
N LEU A 102 -1.26 5.62 -17.86
CA LEU A 102 -1.24 4.85 -16.62
C LEU A 102 -2.52 5.12 -15.81
N ALA A 103 -2.92 6.37 -15.64
CA ALA A 103 -4.13 6.70 -14.88
C ALA A 103 -5.39 6.10 -15.53
N GLU A 104 -5.53 6.19 -16.85
CA GLU A 104 -6.64 5.58 -17.60
C GLU A 104 -6.65 4.06 -17.42
N THR A 105 -5.50 3.40 -17.65
CA THR A 105 -5.37 1.95 -17.49
C THR A 105 -5.71 1.51 -16.06
N LEU A 106 -5.25 2.25 -15.06
CA LEU A 106 -5.53 1.95 -13.66
C LEU A 106 -7.01 2.10 -13.32
N VAL A 107 -7.69 3.14 -13.83
CA VAL A 107 -9.13 3.33 -13.64
C VAL A 107 -9.93 2.22 -14.32
N ASP A 108 -9.56 1.84 -15.55
CA ASP A 108 -10.27 0.82 -16.32
C ASP A 108 -10.28 -0.56 -15.65
N ILE A 109 -9.24 -0.87 -14.88
CA ILE A 109 -9.11 -2.16 -14.19
C ILE A 109 -9.55 -2.12 -12.72
N ALA A 110 -9.75 -0.93 -12.14
CA ALA A 110 -10.09 -0.78 -10.73
C ALA A 110 -11.53 -1.25 -10.43
N PRO A 111 -11.84 -1.59 -9.16
CA PRO A 111 -13.22 -1.77 -8.72
C PRO A 111 -14.12 -0.58 -9.11
N ALA A 112 -15.38 -0.88 -9.40
CA ALA A 112 -16.32 0.08 -9.96
C ALA A 112 -16.47 1.36 -9.11
N GLY A 113 -16.50 2.51 -9.77
CA GLY A 113 -16.71 3.81 -9.14
C GLY A 113 -15.42 4.57 -8.78
N LEU A 114 -14.25 3.92 -8.82
CA LEU A 114 -12.95 4.57 -8.67
C LEU A 114 -12.53 5.24 -9.99
N GLU A 115 -12.64 6.57 -10.06
CA GLU A 115 -12.51 7.33 -11.33
C GLU A 115 -11.25 8.21 -11.39
N HIS A 116 -10.52 8.35 -10.29
CA HIS A 116 -9.38 9.25 -10.20
C HIS A 116 -8.20 8.61 -9.48
N VAL A 117 -6.99 8.89 -9.96
CA VAL A 117 -5.73 8.36 -9.43
C VAL A 117 -4.82 9.50 -9.01
N PHE A 118 -4.22 9.36 -7.83
CA PHE A 118 -3.08 10.15 -7.37
C PHE A 118 -1.84 9.25 -7.36
N LEU A 119 -0.80 9.62 -8.11
CA LEU A 119 0.45 8.85 -8.15
C LEU A 119 1.37 9.28 -6.99
N ALA A 120 2.02 8.30 -6.36
CA ALA A 120 2.88 8.47 -5.19
C ALA A 120 4.16 7.63 -5.32
N ASP A 121 5.20 7.98 -4.56
CA ASP A 121 6.50 7.28 -4.65
C ASP A 121 6.50 5.91 -3.93
N SER A 122 5.62 5.72 -2.95
CA SER A 122 5.58 4.49 -2.16
C SER A 122 4.19 4.18 -1.61
N GLY A 123 4.00 2.92 -1.21
CA GLY A 123 2.77 2.48 -0.57
C GLY A 123 2.40 3.31 0.65
N SER A 124 3.35 3.59 1.55
CA SER A 124 3.09 4.45 2.71
C SER A 124 2.63 5.85 2.32
N VAL A 125 3.21 6.45 1.27
CA VAL A 125 2.76 7.76 0.80
C VAL A 125 1.35 7.68 0.21
N SER A 126 0.99 6.62 -0.52
CA SER A 126 -0.39 6.44 -0.99
C SER A 126 -1.40 6.32 0.15
N VAL A 127 -1.05 5.65 1.25
CA VAL A 127 -1.88 5.57 2.46
C VAL A 127 -1.99 6.93 3.13
N GLU A 128 -0.91 7.70 3.29
CA GLU A 128 -0.98 9.07 3.82
C GLU A 128 -1.90 9.97 2.97
N VAL A 129 -1.84 9.82 1.64
CA VAL A 129 -2.75 10.50 0.70
C VAL A 129 -4.20 10.08 0.93
N ALA A 130 -4.48 8.77 1.07
CA ALA A 130 -5.80 8.24 1.36
C ALA A 130 -6.37 8.75 2.71
N ILE A 131 -5.55 8.76 3.77
CA ILE A 131 -5.92 9.33 5.07
C ILE A 131 -6.30 10.80 4.93
N LYS A 132 -5.48 11.59 4.21
CA LYS A 132 -5.77 13.00 3.95
C LYS A 132 -7.04 13.18 3.12
N MET A 133 -7.30 12.34 2.12
CA MET A 133 -8.53 12.35 1.33
C MET A 133 -9.76 12.09 2.21
N ALA A 134 -9.71 11.11 3.11
CA ALA A 134 -10.80 10.82 4.05
C ALA A 134 -11.07 11.97 5.02
N LEU A 135 -10.03 12.56 5.61
CA LEU A 135 -10.15 13.72 6.51
C LEU A 135 -10.68 14.97 5.78
N GLN A 136 -10.25 15.18 4.54
CA GLN A 136 -10.76 16.27 3.71
C GLN A 136 -12.22 16.06 3.33
N TYR A 137 -12.59 14.82 3.00
CA TYR A 137 -13.98 14.44 2.76
C TYR A 137 -14.83 14.75 3.99
N ALA A 138 -14.46 14.24 5.17
CA ALA A 138 -15.11 14.52 6.45
C ALA A 138 -15.36 16.03 6.67
N ARG A 139 -14.33 16.85 6.46
CA ARG A 139 -14.48 18.32 6.56
C ARG A 139 -15.40 18.90 5.49
N GLY A 140 -15.28 18.45 4.25
CA GLY A 140 -16.11 18.89 3.13
C GLY A 140 -17.59 18.53 3.29
N VAL A 141 -17.88 17.47 4.06
CA VAL A 141 -19.24 17.05 4.40
C VAL A 141 -19.79 17.70 5.67
N GLY A 142 -19.05 18.63 6.29
CA GLY A 142 -19.45 19.31 7.52
C GLY A 142 -19.26 18.48 8.79
N ARG A 143 -18.49 17.38 8.72
CA ARG A 143 -18.16 16.47 9.83
C ARG A 143 -16.69 16.60 10.25
N SER A 144 -16.26 17.83 10.54
CA SER A 144 -14.84 18.12 10.87
C SER A 144 -14.34 17.44 12.16
N GLU A 145 -15.26 16.97 13.00
CA GLU A 145 -15.00 16.18 14.20
C GLU A 145 -14.50 14.75 13.88
N ARG A 146 -14.81 14.24 12.68
CA ARG A 146 -14.34 12.95 12.20
C ARG A 146 -12.86 13.06 11.83
N THR A 147 -12.00 12.61 12.74
CA THR A 147 -10.54 12.76 12.65
C THR A 147 -9.77 11.46 12.92
N ARG A 148 -10.44 10.44 13.46
CA ARG A 148 -9.87 9.14 13.82
C ARG A 148 -10.09 8.16 12.67
N LEU A 149 -9.28 7.11 12.60
CA LEU A 149 -9.49 5.98 11.71
C LEU A 149 -9.86 4.74 12.51
N LEU A 150 -10.68 3.88 11.91
CA LEU A 150 -10.94 2.54 12.40
C LEU A 150 -10.20 1.54 11.52
N THR A 151 -9.41 0.68 12.14
CA THR A 151 -8.66 -0.39 11.47
C THR A 151 -8.77 -1.67 12.30
N VAL A 152 -8.17 -2.76 11.82
CA VAL A 152 -8.19 -4.07 12.47
C VAL A 152 -6.80 -4.42 13.00
N ARG A 153 -6.75 -5.19 14.09
CA ARG A 153 -5.48 -5.76 14.59
C ARG A 153 -4.87 -6.70 13.55
N GLY A 154 -3.55 -6.84 13.57
CA GLY A 154 -2.77 -7.60 12.60
C GLY A 154 -2.48 -6.89 11.27
N GLY A 155 -3.00 -5.68 11.06
CA GLY A 155 -2.82 -4.93 9.81
C GLY A 155 -1.47 -4.22 9.71
N TYR A 156 -1.00 -4.02 8.47
CA TYR A 156 0.18 -3.23 8.13
C TYR A 156 -0.07 -2.34 6.91
N HIS A 157 0.11 -1.03 7.09
CA HIS A 157 -0.13 0.00 6.08
C HIS A 157 1.10 0.87 5.80
N GLY A 158 2.27 0.50 6.33
CA GLY A 158 3.54 1.20 6.10
C GLY A 158 4.18 1.85 7.33
N ASP A 159 5.28 2.55 7.11
CA ASP A 159 6.18 3.03 8.18
C ASP A 159 6.33 4.56 8.26
N THR A 160 5.56 5.35 7.50
CA THR A 160 5.42 6.79 7.78
C THR A 160 4.51 7.01 8.99
N LEU A 161 4.55 8.19 9.61
CA LEU A 161 3.85 8.43 10.88
C LEU A 161 2.34 8.18 10.83
N GLY A 162 1.65 8.61 9.77
CA GLY A 162 0.22 8.34 9.59
C GLY A 162 -0.05 6.86 9.38
N CYS A 163 0.78 6.18 8.57
CA CYS A 163 0.67 4.74 8.34
C CYS A 163 0.88 3.92 9.61
N MET A 164 1.95 4.22 10.37
CA MET A 164 2.24 3.53 11.64
C MET A 164 1.09 3.67 12.63
N SER A 165 0.34 4.78 12.60
CA SER A 165 -0.81 4.98 13.49
C SER A 165 -1.96 4.01 13.24
N VAL A 166 -2.07 3.44 12.04
CA VAL A 166 -3.10 2.46 11.65
C VAL A 166 -2.57 1.03 11.50
N CYS A 167 -1.29 0.79 11.79
CA CYS A 167 -0.71 -0.56 11.87
C CYS A 167 -0.98 -1.19 13.24
N ASP A 168 -0.83 -2.52 13.35
CA ASP A 168 -0.99 -3.23 14.62
C ASP A 168 -0.12 -2.60 15.75
N PRO A 169 -0.73 -2.13 16.86
CA PRO A 169 -0.01 -1.39 17.89
C PRO A 169 0.80 -2.30 18.82
N VAL A 170 0.54 -3.62 18.79
CA VAL A 170 1.19 -4.62 19.65
C VAL A 170 2.31 -5.32 18.90
N ASN A 171 2.05 -5.70 17.65
CA ASN A 171 2.96 -6.51 16.84
C ASN A 171 3.76 -5.61 15.89
N GLY A 172 5.00 -5.27 16.28
CA GLY A 172 5.94 -4.57 15.39
C GLY A 172 6.81 -3.52 16.08
N MET A 173 7.61 -2.82 15.26
CA MET A 173 8.47 -1.73 15.73
C MET A 173 7.68 -0.46 16.11
N HIS A 174 6.40 -0.37 15.75
CA HIS A 174 5.59 0.84 15.86
C HIS A 174 5.32 1.26 17.30
N SER A 175 5.32 0.30 18.24
CA SER A 175 5.19 0.56 19.69
C SER A 175 6.29 1.47 20.25
N MET A 176 7.46 1.54 19.61
CA MET A 176 8.54 2.47 19.98
C MET A 176 8.17 3.94 19.71
N PHE A 177 7.15 4.20 18.88
CA PHE A 177 6.75 5.53 18.44
C PHE A 177 5.41 6.00 19.05
N THR A 178 4.78 5.21 19.93
CA THR A 178 3.43 5.48 20.49
C THR A 178 3.24 6.90 21.03
N GLY A 179 4.26 7.53 21.62
CA GLY A 179 4.17 8.91 22.13
C GLY A 179 4.06 10.01 21.05
N MET A 180 4.25 9.68 19.79
CA MET A 180 4.20 10.61 18.65
C MET A 180 3.02 10.31 17.70
N LEU A 181 2.49 9.08 17.70
CA LEU A 181 1.46 8.63 16.77
C LEU A 181 0.06 9.09 17.23
N PRO A 182 -0.83 9.50 16.30
CA PRO A 182 -2.24 9.65 16.61
C PRO A 182 -2.84 8.34 17.14
N GLU A 183 -3.69 8.42 18.17
CA GLU A 183 -4.41 7.25 18.66
C GLU A 183 -5.57 6.90 17.73
N GLN A 184 -5.54 5.70 17.13
CA GLN A 184 -6.61 5.20 16.26
C GLN A 184 -7.48 4.17 16.97
N ILE A 185 -8.56 3.72 16.32
CA ILE A 185 -9.48 2.71 16.85
C ILE A 185 -9.16 1.37 16.19
N PHE A 186 -9.01 0.32 17.00
CA PHE A 186 -8.64 -1.01 16.55
C PHE A 186 -9.72 -2.03 16.89
N ALA A 187 -10.37 -2.58 15.87
CA ALA A 187 -11.19 -3.77 15.99
C ALA A 187 -10.32 -5.04 16.06
N PRO A 188 -10.88 -6.19 16.49
CA PRO A 188 -10.17 -7.47 16.48
C PRO A 188 -9.61 -7.85 15.11
N VAL A 189 -8.71 -8.84 15.11
CA VAL A 189 -8.21 -9.47 13.88
C VAL A 189 -9.41 -10.03 13.10
N PRO A 190 -9.50 -9.83 11.78
CA PRO A 190 -10.58 -10.36 10.97
C PRO A 190 -10.72 -11.88 11.10
N SER A 191 -11.97 -12.36 11.14
CA SER A 191 -12.31 -13.77 11.23
C SER A 191 -13.64 -14.03 10.51
N PRO A 192 -13.99 -15.28 10.17
CA PRO A 192 -13.18 -16.49 10.26
C PRO A 192 -12.09 -16.51 9.17
N ASN A 193 -11.33 -17.62 9.09
CA ASN A 193 -10.36 -17.76 8.00
C ASN A 193 -11.06 -17.85 6.65
N PHE A 194 -10.31 -17.62 5.57
CA PHE A 194 -10.83 -17.74 4.22
C PHE A 194 -11.43 -19.12 3.94
N GLY A 195 -12.64 -19.16 3.38
CA GLY A 195 -13.38 -20.38 3.08
C GLY A 195 -14.12 -21.00 4.29
N GLU A 196 -13.92 -20.50 5.50
CA GLU A 196 -14.72 -20.91 6.66
C GLU A 196 -16.08 -20.20 6.68
N LYS A 197 -17.06 -20.82 7.34
CA LYS A 197 -18.44 -20.30 7.41
C LYS A 197 -18.47 -18.99 8.20
N PHE A 198 -18.95 -17.93 7.56
CA PHE A 198 -19.18 -16.63 8.18
C PHE A 198 -20.59 -16.52 8.79
N ASP A 199 -20.68 -15.81 9.90
CA ASP A 199 -21.91 -15.24 10.46
C ASP A 199 -21.58 -13.90 11.16
N ASP A 200 -22.60 -13.09 11.43
CA ASP A 200 -22.40 -11.71 11.93
C ASP A 200 -21.71 -11.64 13.31
N SER A 201 -21.60 -12.73 14.07
CA SER A 201 -20.82 -12.72 15.32
C SER A 201 -19.34 -12.43 15.09
N HIS A 202 -18.81 -12.76 13.90
CA HIS A 202 -17.43 -12.49 13.52
C HIS A 202 -17.12 -11.00 13.33
N VAL A 203 -18.14 -10.19 13.03
CA VAL A 203 -18.01 -8.73 12.81
C VAL A 203 -18.65 -7.91 13.93
N ALA A 204 -19.25 -8.56 14.93
CA ALA A 204 -20.04 -7.89 15.98
C ALA A 204 -19.24 -6.81 16.73
N GLU A 205 -18.01 -7.10 17.18
CA GLU A 205 -17.19 -6.11 17.88
C GLU A 205 -16.76 -4.95 16.97
N PHE A 206 -16.50 -5.23 15.69
CA PHE A 206 -16.24 -4.18 14.70
C PHE A 206 -17.46 -3.27 14.54
N ALA A 207 -18.65 -3.85 14.41
CA ALA A 207 -19.90 -3.13 14.28
C ALA A 207 -20.19 -2.27 15.53
N ASP A 208 -20.00 -2.81 16.73
CA ASP A 208 -20.18 -2.10 18.00
C ASP A 208 -19.23 -0.89 18.10
N LEU A 209 -17.95 -1.07 17.75
CA LEU A 209 -16.96 0.01 17.73
C LEU A 209 -17.34 1.10 16.73
N LEU A 210 -17.69 0.73 15.50
CA LEU A 210 -18.07 1.68 14.47
C LEU A 210 -19.34 2.43 14.86
N ALA A 211 -20.37 1.75 15.36
CA ALA A 211 -21.61 2.38 15.80
C ALA A 211 -21.37 3.36 16.95
N ALA A 212 -20.61 2.95 17.97
CA ALA A 212 -20.34 3.77 19.15
C ALA A 212 -19.43 4.99 18.86
N ARG A 213 -18.60 4.93 17.81
CA ARG A 213 -17.57 5.95 17.52
C ARG A 213 -17.71 6.59 16.13
N SER A 214 -18.76 6.31 15.37
CA SER A 214 -18.99 6.84 14.01
C SER A 214 -18.93 8.39 13.91
N ALA A 215 -19.21 9.10 15.00
CA ALA A 215 -19.09 10.55 15.07
C ALA A 215 -17.63 11.04 15.00
N GLU A 216 -16.64 10.25 15.41
CA GLU A 216 -15.21 10.61 15.38
C GLU A 216 -14.41 9.93 14.27
N ILE A 217 -14.99 8.94 13.57
CA ILE A 217 -14.31 8.16 12.54
C ILE A 217 -14.42 8.83 11.16
N ALA A 218 -13.27 9.15 10.58
CA ALA A 218 -13.13 9.71 9.23
C ALA A 218 -13.16 8.66 8.13
N ALA A 219 -12.63 7.46 8.38
CA ALA A 219 -12.67 6.32 7.49
C ALA A 219 -12.33 5.02 8.23
N VAL A 220 -12.71 3.90 7.62
CA VAL A 220 -12.16 2.57 7.89
C VAL A 220 -11.01 2.31 6.93
N ILE A 221 -9.91 1.70 7.40
CA ILE A 221 -8.83 1.20 6.53
C ILE A 221 -8.58 -0.29 6.80
N ILE A 222 -8.40 -1.08 5.74
CA ILE A 222 -8.18 -2.53 5.83
C ILE A 222 -7.40 -3.06 4.63
N GLU A 223 -6.54 -4.06 4.83
CA GLU A 223 -5.97 -4.89 3.75
C GLU A 223 -7.04 -5.89 3.28
N PRO A 224 -7.52 -5.85 2.02
CA PRO A 224 -8.60 -6.73 1.57
C PRO A 224 -8.20 -8.21 1.53
N VAL A 225 -8.94 -9.04 2.27
CA VAL A 225 -8.88 -10.51 2.33
C VAL A 225 -7.57 -11.08 2.90
N VAL A 226 -6.43 -10.40 2.75
CA VAL A 226 -5.11 -10.91 3.15
C VAL A 226 -4.37 -9.85 3.97
N GLN A 227 -4.09 -10.15 5.24
CA GLN A 227 -3.12 -9.37 6.02
C GLN A 227 -1.71 -9.91 5.74
N GLY A 228 -0.96 -9.19 4.92
CA GLY A 228 0.34 -9.65 4.40
C GLY A 228 1.39 -9.73 5.50
N ALA A 229 1.80 -8.59 6.05
CA ALA A 229 2.78 -8.53 7.13
C ALA A 229 2.22 -9.04 8.47
N GLY A 230 0.89 -9.10 8.59
CA GLY A 230 0.16 -9.80 9.65
C GLY A 230 0.31 -11.32 9.64
N GLY A 231 1.24 -11.88 8.84
CA GLY A 231 1.55 -13.31 8.81
C GLY A 231 0.84 -14.09 7.71
N MET A 232 0.60 -13.45 6.55
CA MET A 232 -0.14 -14.04 5.42
C MET A 232 -1.49 -14.62 5.85
N ARG A 233 -2.25 -13.85 6.64
CA ARG A 233 -3.54 -14.27 7.18
C ARG A 233 -4.64 -13.97 6.17
N PHE A 234 -5.25 -15.02 5.64
CA PHE A 234 -6.40 -14.94 4.75
C PHE A 234 -7.69 -15.02 5.59
N TYR A 235 -8.53 -13.99 5.53
CA TYR A 235 -9.81 -13.95 6.22
C TYR A 235 -10.98 -14.04 5.23
N SER A 236 -12.14 -14.48 5.70
CA SER A 236 -13.32 -14.67 4.83
C SER A 236 -13.72 -13.41 4.07
N SER A 237 -13.97 -13.52 2.76
CA SER A 237 -14.46 -12.39 1.96
C SER A 237 -15.82 -11.86 2.42
N ASP A 238 -16.61 -12.68 3.11
CA ASP A 238 -17.87 -12.25 3.73
C ASP A 238 -17.64 -11.24 4.87
N TYR A 239 -16.52 -11.32 5.58
CA TYR A 239 -16.15 -10.30 6.57
C TYR A 239 -15.94 -8.94 5.88
N LEU A 240 -15.26 -8.91 4.73
CA LEU A 240 -15.07 -7.68 3.96
C LEU A 240 -16.41 -7.12 3.45
N ARG A 241 -17.32 -7.99 2.97
CA ARG A 241 -18.70 -7.58 2.61
C ARG A 241 -19.43 -6.96 3.78
N ALA A 242 -19.31 -7.55 4.97
CA ALA A 242 -19.94 -7.01 6.17
C ALA A 242 -19.35 -5.66 6.59
N VAL A 243 -18.02 -5.50 6.53
CA VAL A 243 -17.35 -4.22 6.78
C VAL A 243 -17.81 -3.14 5.81
N ARG A 244 -17.90 -3.43 4.50
CA ARG A 244 -18.43 -2.50 3.50
C ARG A 244 -19.85 -2.06 3.83
N ARG A 245 -20.75 -3.00 4.12
CA ARG A 245 -22.13 -2.71 4.50
C ARG A 245 -22.20 -1.79 5.73
N LEU A 246 -21.41 -2.09 6.76
CA LEU A 246 -21.35 -1.28 7.97
C LEU A 246 -20.79 0.13 7.70
N CYS A 247 -19.80 0.26 6.81
CA CYS A 247 -19.29 1.55 6.35
C CYS A 247 -20.39 2.38 5.68
N ASP A 248 -21.23 1.75 4.84
CA ASP A 248 -22.36 2.41 4.18
C ASP A 248 -23.43 2.86 5.18
N GLU A 249 -23.81 2.00 6.12
CA GLU A 249 -24.82 2.29 7.16
C GLU A 249 -24.43 3.49 8.05
N HIS A 250 -23.14 3.68 8.29
CA HIS A 250 -22.61 4.76 9.14
C HIS A 250 -22.07 5.98 8.35
N GLU A 251 -22.19 5.96 7.02
CA GLU A 251 -21.65 6.98 6.11
C GLU A 251 -20.15 7.23 6.36
N VAL A 252 -19.38 6.17 6.59
CA VAL A 252 -17.93 6.20 6.83
C VAL A 252 -17.23 5.60 5.60
N PRO A 253 -16.32 6.34 4.93
CA PRO A 253 -15.57 5.81 3.80
C PRO A 253 -14.74 4.56 4.14
N LEU A 254 -14.69 3.60 3.22
CA LEU A 254 -13.78 2.46 3.26
C LEU A 254 -12.53 2.72 2.40
N ILE A 255 -11.36 2.59 3.03
CA ILE A 255 -10.05 2.58 2.38
C ILE A 255 -9.59 1.13 2.27
N ALA A 256 -9.39 0.66 1.04
CA ALA A 256 -8.79 -0.65 0.76
C ALA A 256 -7.29 -0.50 0.50
N ASP A 257 -6.45 -1.15 1.32
CA ASP A 257 -5.01 -1.25 1.08
C ASP A 257 -4.70 -2.48 0.21
N GLU A 258 -4.66 -2.27 -1.09
CA GLU A 258 -4.32 -3.26 -2.11
C GLU A 258 -2.82 -3.25 -2.47
N ILE A 259 -1.96 -2.62 -1.66
CA ILE A 259 -0.53 -2.49 -1.97
C ILE A 259 0.13 -3.87 -2.07
N ALA A 260 -0.26 -4.84 -1.24
CA ALA A 260 0.24 -6.20 -1.28
C ALA A 260 -0.56 -7.15 -2.18
N THR A 261 -1.89 -7.02 -2.15
CA THR A 261 -2.83 -7.96 -2.74
C THR A 261 -3.17 -7.67 -4.20
N GLY A 262 -3.06 -6.41 -4.61
CA GLY A 262 -3.40 -5.97 -5.96
C GLY A 262 -2.52 -6.57 -7.05
N PHE A 263 -3.01 -6.44 -8.28
CA PHE A 263 -2.41 -6.95 -9.51
C PHE A 263 -2.24 -8.48 -9.53
N GLY A 264 -3.22 -9.23 -9.03
CA GLY A 264 -3.26 -10.69 -9.20
C GLY A 264 -2.64 -11.51 -8.06
N ARG A 265 -2.12 -10.87 -7.00
CA ARG A 265 -1.31 -11.57 -6.00
C ARG A 265 -2.11 -12.59 -5.17
N SER A 266 -3.37 -12.28 -4.89
CA SER A 266 -4.29 -13.12 -4.11
C SER A 266 -5.04 -14.16 -4.96
N GLY A 267 -4.85 -14.16 -6.28
CA GLY A 267 -5.59 -14.99 -7.24
C GLY A 267 -6.71 -14.26 -8.00
N GLU A 268 -7.16 -13.12 -7.49
CA GLU A 268 -7.99 -12.14 -8.21
C GLU A 268 -7.17 -10.89 -8.51
N LEU A 269 -7.66 -10.02 -9.41
CA LEU A 269 -6.92 -8.82 -9.80
C LEU A 269 -6.69 -7.91 -8.58
N PHE A 270 -7.72 -7.69 -7.77
CA PHE A 270 -7.65 -7.04 -6.47
C PHE A 270 -8.25 -7.94 -5.38
N GLY A 271 -7.78 -7.83 -4.14
CA GLY A 271 -8.34 -8.52 -2.98
C GLY A 271 -9.84 -8.22 -2.77
N CYS A 272 -10.26 -6.99 -3.07
CA CYS A 272 -11.65 -6.53 -3.12
C CYS A 272 -12.56 -7.39 -4.02
N ASP A 273 -12.02 -7.95 -5.11
CA ASP A 273 -12.81 -8.70 -6.10
C ASP A 273 -13.29 -10.05 -5.54
N HIS A 274 -12.56 -10.67 -4.60
CA HIS A 274 -13.02 -11.86 -3.87
C HIS A 274 -14.32 -11.62 -3.09
N ALA A 275 -14.57 -10.36 -2.72
CA ALA A 275 -15.74 -9.93 -1.96
C ALA A 275 -16.81 -9.24 -2.84
N ASP A 276 -16.52 -8.95 -4.11
CA ASP A 276 -17.34 -8.06 -4.95
C ASP A 276 -17.61 -6.71 -4.26
N VAL A 277 -16.57 -6.15 -3.63
CA VAL A 277 -16.64 -4.90 -2.85
C VAL A 277 -15.85 -3.81 -3.56
N SER A 278 -16.50 -2.68 -3.83
CA SER A 278 -15.82 -1.45 -4.24
C SER A 278 -15.57 -0.54 -3.03
N PRO A 279 -14.32 -0.15 -2.75
CA PRO A 279 -14.00 0.80 -1.69
C PRO A 279 -14.24 2.25 -2.16
N ASP A 280 -14.27 3.19 -1.21
CA ASP A 280 -14.36 4.62 -1.53
C ASP A 280 -12.99 5.19 -1.98
N ILE A 281 -11.92 4.63 -1.40
CA ILE A 281 -10.53 4.96 -1.66
C ILE A 281 -9.75 3.65 -1.71
N MET A 282 -8.83 3.50 -2.64
CA MET A 282 -7.97 2.30 -2.74
C MET A 282 -6.50 2.72 -2.83
N CYS A 283 -5.60 2.01 -2.17
CA CYS A 283 -4.16 2.19 -2.31
C CYS A 283 -3.57 1.01 -3.08
N ALA A 284 -2.69 1.24 -4.05
CA ALA A 284 -1.99 0.19 -4.78
C ALA A 284 -0.50 0.53 -4.91
N GLY A 285 0.36 -0.48 -5.06
CA GLY A 285 1.80 -0.29 -5.18
C GLY A 285 2.50 -1.60 -5.53
N LYS A 286 3.73 -1.81 -5.05
CA LYS A 286 4.53 -3.05 -5.22
C LYS A 286 4.51 -3.60 -6.66
N ALA A 287 3.60 -4.54 -6.93
CA ALA A 287 3.44 -5.19 -8.23
C ALA A 287 3.05 -4.21 -9.35
N LEU A 288 2.55 -3.01 -9.02
CA LEU A 288 2.23 -1.92 -9.96
C LEU A 288 3.35 -1.67 -11.00
N THR A 289 4.62 -1.75 -10.59
CA THR A 289 5.77 -1.51 -11.48
C THR A 289 6.51 -2.79 -11.88
N GLY A 290 6.00 -3.96 -11.49
CA GLY A 290 6.72 -5.21 -11.58
C GLY A 290 8.05 -5.21 -10.82
N GLY A 291 8.22 -4.32 -9.83
CA GLY A 291 9.45 -4.19 -9.03
C GLY A 291 10.58 -3.40 -9.70
N TYR A 292 10.31 -2.70 -10.81
CA TYR A 292 11.33 -1.93 -11.54
C TYR A 292 11.60 -0.55 -10.93
N LEU A 293 10.58 0.09 -10.37
CA LEU A 293 10.63 1.46 -9.88
C LEU A 293 9.77 1.61 -8.61
N THR A 294 10.13 2.56 -7.77
CA THR A 294 9.31 3.00 -6.64
C THR A 294 8.11 3.77 -7.18
N MET A 295 6.91 3.21 -7.06
CA MET A 295 5.65 3.90 -7.37
C MET A 295 4.49 3.22 -6.63
N ALA A 296 3.49 4.02 -6.32
CA ALA A 296 2.20 3.65 -5.76
C ALA A 296 1.12 4.57 -6.32
N ALA A 297 -0.13 4.25 -6.04
CA ALA A 297 -1.30 4.98 -6.47
C ALA A 297 -2.35 5.00 -5.36
N ALA A 298 -2.98 6.15 -5.13
CA ALA A 298 -4.20 6.27 -4.35
C ALA A 298 -5.37 6.60 -5.29
N PHE A 299 -6.35 5.72 -5.34
CA PHE A 299 -7.57 5.84 -6.11
C PHE A 299 -8.65 6.49 -5.28
N ARG A 300 -9.57 7.17 -5.94
CA ARG A 300 -10.68 7.86 -5.31
C ARG A 300 -11.94 7.68 -6.14
N ALA A 301 -13.05 7.42 -5.44
CA ALA A 301 -14.36 7.43 -6.05
C ALA A 301 -14.77 8.83 -6.54
N SER A 302 -15.60 8.86 -7.59
CA SER A 302 -16.16 10.10 -8.14
C SER A 302 -16.89 10.91 -7.06
N PRO A 303 -16.80 12.26 -7.07
CA PRO A 303 -17.68 13.09 -6.25
C PRO A 303 -19.18 12.79 -6.46
N VAL A 304 -19.57 12.31 -7.65
CA VAL A 304 -20.96 11.93 -7.97
C VAL A 304 -21.39 10.67 -7.22
N HIS A 305 -20.47 9.71 -7.02
CA HIS A 305 -20.73 8.49 -6.24
C HIS A 305 -21.07 8.84 -4.79
N HIS A 306 -20.32 9.78 -4.19
CA HIS A 306 -20.65 10.33 -2.87
C HIS A 306 -21.87 11.27 -2.88
N ALA A 307 -22.21 11.90 -4.01
CA ALA A 307 -23.40 12.74 -4.13
C ALA A 307 -24.70 11.91 -4.18
N ALA A 308 -24.64 10.67 -4.69
CA ALA A 308 -25.78 9.73 -4.66
C ALA A 308 -26.16 9.34 -3.23
N LEU A 309 -25.20 9.30 -2.30
CA LEU A 309 -25.44 9.17 -0.85
C LEU A 309 -25.95 10.48 -0.20
N ARG A 310 -25.99 11.60 -0.94
CA ARG A 310 -26.18 12.97 -0.42
C ARG A 310 -27.29 13.76 -1.11
N ILE A 311 -28.37 13.13 -1.57
CA ILE A 311 -29.58 13.91 -1.91
C ILE A 311 -30.26 14.38 -0.61
N GLU A 312 -29.61 15.33 0.07
CA GLU A 312 -30.18 16.60 0.54
C GLU A 312 -29.08 17.49 1.17
N ARG A 313 -29.00 18.73 0.65
CA ARG A 313 -28.37 19.95 1.20
C ARG A 313 -26.89 20.26 0.85
N GLY A 314 -26.75 21.38 0.12
CA GLY A 314 -25.78 22.44 0.45
C GLY A 314 -24.55 22.54 -0.46
N ARG A 315 -24.51 23.57 -1.30
CA ARG A 315 -23.38 23.95 -2.17
C ARG A 315 -22.20 24.51 -1.36
N HIS A 316 -20.98 24.00 -1.62
CA HIS A 316 -19.76 24.80 -1.50
C HIS A 316 -18.84 24.54 -2.71
N PRO A 317 -18.40 25.59 -3.44
CA PRO A 317 -17.53 25.43 -4.59
C PRO A 317 -16.06 25.39 -4.18
N ASN A 318 -15.27 24.60 -4.92
CA ASN A 318 -13.83 24.74 -5.16
C ASN A 318 -12.97 25.29 -4.00
N ARG A 319 -12.38 24.38 -3.23
CA ARG A 319 -11.01 24.57 -2.75
C ARG A 319 -10.12 23.60 -3.52
N GLY A 320 -9.28 24.11 -4.42
CA GLY A 320 -8.23 23.32 -5.04
C GLY A 320 -7.30 22.81 -3.95
N PHE A 321 -7.12 21.49 -3.88
CA PHE A 321 -6.28 20.84 -2.88
C PHE A 321 -4.93 20.51 -3.49
N GLY A 322 -3.85 20.98 -2.85
CA GLY A 322 -2.48 20.57 -3.16
C GLY A 322 -2.08 19.40 -2.28
N HIS A 323 -1.82 18.26 -2.89
CA HIS A 323 -1.03 17.19 -2.29
C HIS A 323 0.33 17.25 -3.01
N GLY A 324 1.39 17.37 -2.23
CA GLY A 324 2.77 17.22 -2.71
C GLY A 324 3.37 15.95 -2.13
#